data_AF-A0AB39U816-F1
#
_entry.id   AF-A0AB39U816-F1
#
_cell.length_a   1.000
_cell.length_b   1.000
_cell.length_c   1.000
_cell.angle_alpha   90.00
_cell.angle_beta   90.00
_cell.angle_gamma   90.00
#
_symmetry.space_group_name_H-M   'P 1'
#
loop_
_entity.id
_entity.type
_entity.pdbx_description
1 polymer ?
#
loop_
_entity_poly.entity_id
_entity_poly.type
_entity_poly.pdbx_seq_one_letter_code
_entity_poly.pdbx_strand_id
1 'polypeptide(L)'
;MKLAPIFSQKARRPSPKPVQVDLRKIFLTGTLVWFAALICFIILEFCGVDAKAAIGVSASGVAIGVLLLIWEFFNRWNYRRLAE
;
A
#
# COMPACT_ATOMS: atom_id res chain seq x y z
N MET A 1 -7.64 13.92 39.24
CA MET A 1 -7.48 13.93 37.76
C MET A 1 -8.50 12.96 37.17
N LYS A 2 -9.39 13.42 36.27
CA LYS A 2 -10.52 12.63 35.78
C LYS A 2 -10.04 11.68 34.67
N LEU A 3 -9.75 10.42 35.01
CA LEU A 3 -9.33 9.32 34.10
C LEU A 3 -10.44 8.85 33.13
N ALA A 4 -11.49 9.66 32.95
CA ALA A 4 -12.70 9.33 32.19
C ALA A 4 -12.53 9.03 30.68
N PRO A 5 -11.50 9.54 29.94
CA PRO A 5 -11.45 9.36 28.49
C PRO A 5 -11.17 7.91 28.04
N ILE A 6 -10.52 7.09 28.87
CA ILE A 6 -10.14 5.72 28.50
C ILE A 6 -11.28 4.73 28.83
N PHE A 7 -11.97 4.94 29.95
CA PHE A 7 -12.97 3.98 30.47
C PHE A 7 -14.41 4.26 30.05
N SER A 8 -14.72 5.43 29.48
CA SER A 8 -16.08 5.75 29.03
C SER A 8 -16.12 6.04 27.53
N GLN A 9 -16.68 5.09 26.74
CA GLN A 9 -16.91 5.30 25.29
C GLN A 9 -17.76 6.54 25.01
N LYS A 10 -18.65 6.94 25.93
CA LYS A 10 -19.48 8.15 25.80
C LYS A 10 -18.68 9.47 25.84
N ALA A 11 -17.46 9.49 26.39
CA ALA A 11 -16.60 10.66 26.39
C ALA A 11 -15.61 10.68 25.21
N ARG A 12 -15.64 9.67 24.33
CA ARG A 12 -14.77 9.60 23.16
C ARG A 12 -15.21 10.66 22.16
N ARG A 13 -14.28 11.53 21.75
CA ARG A 13 -14.49 12.43 20.60
C ARG A 13 -14.86 11.57 19.37
N PRO A 14 -15.79 12.03 18.50
CA PRO A 14 -16.11 11.30 17.29
C PRO A 14 -14.83 11.06 16.48
N SER A 15 -14.69 9.85 15.93
CA SER A 15 -13.55 9.53 15.08
C SER A 15 -13.49 10.53 13.92
N PRO A 16 -12.31 11.07 13.59
CA PRO A 16 -12.18 11.94 12.43
C PRO A 16 -12.66 11.19 11.18
N LYS A 17 -13.30 11.93 10.27
CA LYS A 17 -13.74 11.33 9.00
C LYS A 17 -12.52 10.79 8.25
N PRO A 18 -12.62 9.59 7.64
CA PRO A 18 -11.54 9.04 6.84
C PRO A 18 -11.16 10.03 5.74
N VAL A 19 -9.88 10.36 5.63
CA VAL A 19 -9.37 11.18 4.53
C VAL A 19 -9.39 10.33 3.26
N GLN A 20 -10.09 10.79 2.23
CA GLN A 20 -10.11 10.11 0.95
C GLN A 20 -8.78 10.35 0.23
N VAL A 21 -7.87 9.39 0.34
CA VAL A 21 -6.64 9.35 -0.46
C VAL A 21 -6.88 8.53 -1.72
N ASP A 22 -6.25 8.95 -2.82
CA ASP A 22 -6.34 8.22 -4.09
C ASP A 22 -5.45 6.97 -4.02
N LEU A 23 -6.02 5.87 -3.54
CA LEU A 23 -5.36 4.56 -3.38
C LEU A 23 -4.72 4.09 -4.68
N ARG A 24 -5.36 4.35 -5.83
CA ARG A 24 -4.81 3.99 -7.16
C ARG A 24 -3.47 4.66 -7.40
N LYS A 25 -3.34 5.95 -7.10
CA LYS A 25 -2.08 6.69 -7.28
C LYS A 25 -0.99 6.15 -6.36
N ILE A 26 -1.34 5.86 -5.10
CA ILE A 26 -0.38 5.32 -4.12
C ILE A 26 0.11 3.93 -4.55
N PHE A 27 -0.80 3.03 -4.91
CA PHE A 27 -0.42 1.68 -5.34
C PHE A 27 0.34 1.70 -6.66
N LEU A 28 -0.05 2.54 -7.62
CA LEU A 28 0.65 2.66 -8.90
C LEU A 28 2.08 3.16 -8.71
N THR A 29 2.27 4.24 -7.94
CA THR A 29 3.60 4.80 -7.69
C THR A 29 4.50 3.79 -6.97
N GLY A 30 4.00 3.11 -5.93
CA GLY A 30 4.75 2.04 -5.26
C GLY A 30 5.10 0.88 -6.20
N THR A 31 4.16 0.45 -7.05
CA THR A 31 4.40 -0.64 -8.01
C THR A 31 5.45 -0.26 -9.05
N LEU A 32 5.44 0.99 -9.55
CA LEU A 32 6.45 1.49 -10.49
C LEU A 32 7.85 1.52 -9.86
N VAL A 33 7.96 1.91 -8.59
CA VAL A 33 9.24 1.89 -7.86
C VAL A 33 9.77 0.46 -7.73
N TRP A 34 8.90 -0.49 -7.35
CA TRP A 34 9.28 -1.91 -7.28
C TRP A 34 9.69 -2.47 -8.63
N PHE A 35 9.00 -2.09 -9.71
CA PHE A 35 9.31 -2.52 -11.06
C PHE A 35 10.66 -1.97 -11.54
N ALA A 36 10.94 -0.69 -11.28
CA ALA A 36 12.24 -0.11 -11.57
C ALA A 36 13.37 -0.82 -10.81
N ALA A 37 13.17 -1.10 -9.51
CA ALA A 37 14.13 -1.85 -8.71
C ALA A 37 14.38 -3.26 -9.27
N LEU A 38 13.33 -3.96 -9.70
CA LEU A 38 13.43 -5.28 -10.32
C LEU A 38 14.31 -5.24 -11.58
N ILE A 39 14.09 -4.25 -12.46
CA ILE A 39 14.92 -4.06 -13.65
C ILE A 39 16.38 -3.83 -13.26
N CYS A 40 16.66 -2.96 -12.29
CA CYS A 40 18.01 -2.70 -11.83
C CYS A 40 18.71 -3.97 -11.31
N PHE A 41 18.02 -4.78 -10.49
CA PHE A 41 18.61 -6.02 -9.97
C PHE A 41 18.82 -7.10 -11.03
N ILE A 42 17.93 -7.19 -12.03
CA ILE A 42 18.14 -8.05 -13.19
C ILE A 42 19.40 -7.63 -13.94
N ILE A 43 19.60 -6.34 -14.18
CA ILE A 43 20.80 -5.82 -14.85
C ILE A 43 22.06 -6.15 -14.02
N LEU A 44 22.02 -5.97 -12.70
CA LEU A 44 23.15 -6.30 -11.82
C LEU A 44 23.51 -7.79 -11.87
N GLU A 45 22.51 -8.67 -11.89
CA GLU A 45 22.71 -10.12 -12.06
C GLU A 45 23.40 -10.43 -13.40
N PHE A 46 22.98 -9.79 -14.50
CA PHE A 46 23.63 -9.92 -15.80
C PHE A 46 25.07 -9.40 -15.81
N CYS A 47 25.40 -8.43 -14.95
CA CYS A 47 26.76 -7.94 -14.74
C CYS A 47 27.61 -8.84 -13.81
N GLY A 48 27.06 -9.95 -13.30
CA GLY A 48 27.77 -10.91 -12.46
C GLY A 48 27.72 -10.61 -10.95
N VAL A 49 26.85 -9.70 -10.52
CA VAL A 49 26.59 -9.44 -9.09
C VAL A 49 25.45 -10.34 -8.63
N ASP A 50 25.66 -11.17 -7.60
CA ASP A 50 24.60 -12.03 -7.05
C ASP A 50 23.48 -11.18 -6.43
N ALA A 51 22.39 -11.04 -7.18
CA ALA A 51 21.22 -10.24 -6.85
C ALA A 51 19.94 -11.08 -6.83
N LYS A 52 20.02 -12.41 -6.90
CA LYS A 52 18.86 -13.33 -6.96
C LYS A 52 17.85 -13.11 -5.84
N ALA A 53 18.34 -12.90 -4.62
CA ALA A 53 17.48 -12.60 -3.47
C ALA A 53 16.74 -11.26 -3.66
N ALA A 54 17.45 -10.22 -4.14
CA ALA A 54 16.88 -8.90 -4.40
C ALA A 54 15.87 -8.94 -5.56
N ILE A 55 16.12 -9.75 -6.59
CA ILE A 55 15.17 -10.04 -7.69
C ILE A 55 13.91 -10.68 -7.12
N GLY A 56 14.03 -11.69 -6.26
CA GLY A 56 12.88 -12.35 -5.63
C GLY A 56 12.02 -11.39 -4.80
N VAL A 57 12.65 -10.55 -3.98
CA VAL A 57 11.95 -9.54 -3.17
C VAL A 57 11.26 -8.49 -4.03
N SER A 58 11.98 -7.95 -5.03
CA SER A 58 11.42 -6.91 -5.90
C SER A 58 10.30 -7.44 -6.80
N ALA A 59 10.43 -8.66 -7.34
CA ALA A 59 9.36 -9.35 -8.07
C ALA A 59 8.11 -9.58 -7.20
N SER A 60 8.31 -9.96 -5.93
CA SER A 60 7.21 -10.09 -4.96
C SER A 60 6.52 -8.74 -4.70
N GLY A 61 7.30 -7.66 -4.58
CA GLY A 61 6.78 -6.29 -4.44
C GLY A 61 5.93 -5.85 -5.64
N VAL A 62 6.38 -6.15 -6.86
CA VAL A 62 5.60 -5.91 -8.09
C VAL A 62 4.31 -6.73 -8.09
N ALA A 63 4.40 -8.03 -7.78
CA ALA A 63 3.23 -8.91 -7.76
C ALA A 63 2.17 -8.43 -6.75
N ILE A 64 2.59 -8.10 -5.53
CA ILE A 64 1.70 -7.55 -4.50
C ILE A 64 1.10 -6.22 -4.95
N GLY A 65 1.90 -5.33 -5.55
CA GLY A 65 1.44 -4.04 -6.07
C GLY A 65 0.36 -4.19 -7.15
N VAL A 66 0.56 -5.13 -8.09
CA VAL A 66 -0.44 -5.47 -9.12
C VAL A 66 -1.71 -6.04 -8.50
N LEU A 67 -1.60 -6.95 -7.52
CA LEU A 67 -2.77 -7.49 -6.81
C LEU A 67 -3.56 -6.39 -6.09
N LEU A 68 -2.88 -5.42 -5.47
CA LEU A 68 -3.51 -4.27 -4.83
C LEU A 68 -4.20 -3.33 -5.83
N LEU A 69 -3.62 -3.14 -7.02
CA LEU A 69 -4.26 -2.37 -8.10
C LEU A 69 -5.52 -3.08 -8.64
N ILE A 70 -5.46 -4.40 -8.82
CA ILE A 70 -6.61 -5.21 -9.23
C ILE A 70 -7.71 -5.10 -8.18
N TRP A 71 -7.34 -5.24 -6.90
CA TRP A 71 -8.27 -5.09 -5.80
C TRP A 71 -8.87 -3.67 -5.71
N GLU A 72 -8.06 -2.62 -5.91
CA GLU A 72 -8.55 -1.24 -5.96
C GLU A 72 -9.58 -1.07 -7.07
N PHE A 73 -9.30 -1.61 -8.26
CA PHE A 73 -10.21 -1.54 -9.39
C PHE A 73 -11.58 -2.13 -9.06
N PHE A 74 -11.64 -3.30 -8.43
CA PHE A 74 -12.90 -3.95 -8.04
C PHE A 74 -13.60 -3.25 -6.86
N ASN A 75 -12.85 -2.79 -5.86
CA ASN A 75 -13.41 -2.33 -4.60
C ASN A 75 -13.59 -0.81 -4.52
N ARG A 76 -13.18 -0.06 -5.56
CA ARG A 76 -13.34 1.39 -5.69
C ARG A 76 -14.77 1.86 -5.48
N TRP A 77 -15.76 1.07 -5.90
CA TRP A 77 -17.18 1.40 -5.75
C TRP A 77 -17.66 1.29 -4.30
N ASN A 78 -17.09 0.38 -3.52
CA ASN A 78 -17.50 0.13 -2.13
C ASN A 78 -16.99 1.23 -1.19
N TYR A 79 -15.73 1.69 -1.35
CA TYR A 79 -15.16 2.71 -0.46
C TYR A 79 -15.77 4.10 -0.63
N ARG A 80 -16.20 4.45 -1.85
CA ARG A 80 -16.88 5.74 -2.08
C ARG A 80 -18.23 5.81 -1.38
N ARG A 81 -18.96 4.68 -1.30
CA ARG A 81 -20.25 4.60 -0.61
C ARG A 81 -20.14 4.62 0.92
N LEU A 82 -19.02 4.18 1.48
CA LEU A 82 -18.78 4.18 2.93
C LEU A 82 -18.32 5.55 3.47
N ALA A 83 -18.05 6.51 2.58
CA ALA A 83 -17.61 7.85 2.93
C ALA A 83 -18.70 8.93 2.82
N GLU A 84 -19.90 8.57 2.34
CA GLU A 84 -21.15 9.33 2.52
C GLU A 84 -21.74 9.05 3.90
#